data_AF-U5GLJ3-F1
#
_entry.id   AF-U5GLJ3-F1
#
_cell.length_a   1.000
_cell.length_b   1.000
_cell.length_c   1.000
_cell.angle_alpha   90.00
_cell.angle_beta   90.00
_cell.angle_gamma   90.00
#
_symmetry.space_group_name_H-M   'P 1'
#
loop_
_entity.id
_entity.type
_entity.pdbx_description
1 polymer ?
#
loop_
_entity_poly.entity_id
_entity_poly.type
_entity_poly.pdbx_seq_one_letter_code
_entity_poly.pdbx_strand_id
1 'polypeptide(L)'
;WAPQLKVLAYLLIGGLINHVGWSYVIKTLHHGHCLIVLPLVLYQGINVRFLVERDLVIKIDMKDNSSFTRHDMAKSLRIAMLLEEENQLRA
;
A
#
# COMPACT_ATOMS: atom_id res chain seq x y z
N TRP A 1 9.05 -8.79 -14.36
CA TRP A 1 8.29 -9.89 -13.73
C TRP A 1 9.09 -10.42 -12.56
N ALA A 2 8.44 -10.74 -11.42
CA ALA A 2 9.09 -11.26 -10.22
C ALA A 2 8.20 -12.33 -9.58
N PRO A 3 8.76 -13.32 -8.85
CA PRO A 3 7.98 -14.38 -8.21
C PRO A 3 7.25 -13.84 -6.98
N GLN A 4 6.14 -13.13 -7.19
CA GLN A 4 5.44 -12.35 -6.17
C GLN A 4 5.19 -13.11 -4.88
N LEU A 5 4.74 -14.37 -4.94
CA LEU A 5 4.50 -15.16 -3.73
C LEU A 5 5.77 -15.42 -2.92
N LYS A 6 6.91 -15.66 -3.59
CA LYS A 6 8.20 -15.83 -2.90
C LYS A 6 8.69 -14.54 -2.25
N VAL A 7 8.43 -13.41 -2.92
CA VAL A 7 8.72 -12.07 -2.39
C VAL A 7 7.87 -11.84 -1.14
N LEU A 8 6.54 -11.98 -1.22
CA LEU A 8 5.63 -11.78 -0.09
C LEU A 8 5.88 -12.71 1.10
N ALA A 9 6.42 -13.91 0.89
CA ALA A 9 6.74 -14.83 1.98
C ALA A 9 8.02 -14.46 2.75
N TYR A 10 8.77 -13.45 2.31
CA TYR A 10 10.07 -13.12 2.89
C TYR A 10 9.94 -12.14 4.07
N LEU A 11 10.43 -12.56 5.24
CA LEU A 11 10.29 -11.82 6.50
C LEU A 11 10.93 -10.41 6.50
N LEU A 12 11.96 -10.19 5.67
CA LEU A 12 12.64 -8.89 5.59
C LEU A 12 11.87 -7.84 4.77
N ILE A 13 10.71 -8.18 4.21
CA ILE A 13 9.86 -7.22 3.54
C ILE A 13 8.97 -6.53 4.57
N GLY A 14 9.11 -5.20 4.69
CA GLY A 14 8.30 -4.38 5.60
C GLY A 14 7.00 -3.83 4.98
N GLY A 15 6.87 -3.87 3.65
CA GLY A 15 5.69 -3.36 2.96
C GLY A 15 5.84 -3.30 1.45
N LEU A 16 4.73 -3.08 0.75
CA LEU A 16 4.66 -3.08 -0.72
C LEU A 16 3.85 -1.89 -1.24
N ILE A 17 4.22 -1.42 -2.43
CA ILE A 17 3.44 -0.42 -3.18
C ILE A 17 2.64 -1.15 -4.26
N ASN A 18 1.33 -0.89 -4.35
CA ASN A 18 0.46 -1.56 -5.32
C ASN A 18 -0.64 -0.63 -5.88
N HIS A 19 -1.14 -0.93 -7.07
CA HIS A 19 -2.18 -0.15 -7.77
C HIS A 19 -3.64 -0.55 -7.40
N VAL A 20 -3.81 -1.33 -6.33
CA VAL A 20 -5.07 -1.77 -5.72
C VAL A 20 -5.84 -2.82 -6.52
N GLY A 21 -5.14 -3.87 -6.93
CA GLY A 21 -5.77 -5.13 -7.34
C GLY A 21 -6.15 -5.98 -6.12
N TRP A 22 -7.41 -6.41 -6.00
CA TRP A 22 -7.93 -7.17 -4.85
C TRP A 22 -7.10 -8.42 -4.52
N SER A 23 -6.65 -9.17 -5.53
CA SER A 23 -5.79 -10.34 -5.31
C SER A 23 -4.46 -9.98 -4.63
N TYR A 24 -3.94 -8.77 -4.86
CA TYR A 24 -2.70 -8.30 -4.24
C TYR A 24 -2.95 -7.80 -2.82
N VAL A 25 -4.03 -7.04 -2.62
CA VAL A 25 -4.47 -6.56 -1.31
C VAL A 25 -4.64 -7.72 -0.34
N ILE A 26 -5.40 -8.74 -0.72
CA ILE A 26 -5.64 -9.93 0.12
C ILE A 26 -4.33 -10.63 0.47
N LYS A 27 -3.45 -10.85 -0.51
CA LYS A 27 -2.15 -11.50 -0.28
C LYS A 27 -1.24 -10.69 0.64
N THR A 28 -1.27 -9.36 0.51
CA THR A 28 -0.42 -8.44 1.30
C THR A 28 -0.87 -8.46 2.75
N LEU A 29 -2.17 -8.30 2.98
CA LEU A 29 -2.78 -8.36 4.31
C LEU A 29 -2.58 -9.73 4.97
N HIS A 30 -2.72 -10.83 4.23
CA HIS A 30 -2.47 -12.18 4.74
C HIS A 30 -1.04 -12.39 5.26
N HIS A 31 -0.05 -11.69 4.70
CA HIS A 31 1.35 -11.81 5.12
C HIS A 31 1.77 -10.71 6.10
N GLY A 32 0.84 -9.91 6.62
CA GLY A 32 1.13 -8.87 7.62
C GLY A 32 1.90 -7.66 7.07
N HIS A 33 1.97 -7.50 5.75
CA HIS A 33 2.75 -6.42 5.14
C HIS A 33 2.00 -5.11 5.15
N CYS A 34 2.71 -4.02 5.43
CA CYS A 34 2.16 -2.68 5.23
C CYS A 34 1.89 -2.44 3.74
N LEU A 35 0.71 -1.90 3.41
CA LEU A 35 0.30 -1.69 2.03
C LEU A 35 0.20 -0.20 1.70
N ILE A 36 1.03 0.24 0.76
CA ILE A 36 0.99 1.57 0.17
C ILE A 36 0.24 1.48 -1.16
N VAL A 37 -0.74 2.36 -1.38
CA VAL A 37 -1.57 2.34 -2.58
C VAL A 37 -1.35 3.55 -3.48
N LEU A 38 -1.18 3.26 -4.77
CA LEU A 38 -1.07 4.25 -5.85
C LEU A 38 -2.04 3.88 -6.98
N PRO A 39 -3.28 4.39 -6.97
CA PRO A 39 -4.23 4.12 -8.05
C PRO A 39 -3.70 4.70 -9.37
N LEU A 40 -3.76 3.89 -10.42
CA LEU A 40 -3.35 4.26 -11.78
C LEU A 40 -4.54 4.28 -12.75
N VAL A 41 -5.65 3.63 -12.41
CA VAL A 41 -6.84 3.52 -13.26
C VAL A 41 -8.11 3.85 -12.47
N LEU A 42 -9.09 4.48 -13.11
CA LEU A 42 -10.29 5.05 -12.48
C LEU A 42 -11.05 4.07 -11.55
N TYR A 43 -11.25 2.82 -11.95
CA TYR A 43 -12.01 1.85 -11.14
C TYR A 43 -11.31 1.48 -9.82
N GLN A 44 -9.99 1.67 -9.73
CA GLN A 44 -9.21 1.38 -8.52
C GLN A 44 -9.51 2.39 -7.41
N GLY A 45 -10.02 3.57 -7.74
CA GLY A 45 -10.34 4.62 -6.77
C GLY A 45 -11.37 4.19 -5.73
N ILE A 46 -12.34 3.35 -6.12
CA ILE A 46 -13.35 2.81 -5.19
C ILE A 46 -12.69 1.86 -4.17
N ASN A 47 -11.80 0.97 -4.64
CA ASN A 47 -11.06 0.07 -3.78
C ASN A 47 -10.12 0.83 -2.83
N VAL A 48 -9.42 1.85 -3.35
CA VAL A 48 -8.57 2.73 -2.52
C VAL A 48 -9.38 3.39 -1.42
N ARG A 49 -10.53 4.00 -1.77
CA ARG A 49 -11.38 4.68 -0.79
C ARG A 49 -11.82 3.72 0.31
N PHE A 50 -12.32 2.55 -0.06
CA PHE A 50 -12.72 1.52 0.90
C PHE A 50 -11.58 1.10 1.84
N LEU A 51 -10.37 0.89 1.32
CA LEU A 51 -9.24 0.45 2.12
C LEU A 51 -8.69 1.56 3.05
N VAL A 52 -8.72 2.82 2.59
CA VAL A 52 -8.32 3.98 3.40
C VAL A 52 -9.33 4.23 4.52
N GLU A 53 -10.64 4.15 4.24
CA GLU A 53 -11.71 4.28 5.24
C GLU A 53 -11.66 3.20 6.34
N ARG A 54 -10.95 2.09 6.08
CA ARG A 54 -10.76 0.98 7.02
C ARG A 54 -9.40 0.99 7.70
N ASP A 55 -8.58 2.02 7.44
CA ASP A 55 -7.21 2.12 7.94
C ASP A 55 -6.38 0.86 7.62
N LEU A 56 -6.57 0.29 6.43
CA LEU A 56 -5.84 -0.91 5.96
C LEU A 56 -4.66 -0.58 5.03
N VAL A 57 -4.58 0.67 4.56
CA VAL A 57 -3.57 1.10 3.58
C VAL A 57 -3.13 2.53 3.78
N ILE A 58 -1.93 2.85 3.30
CA ILE A 58 -1.43 4.22 3.18
C ILE A 58 -1.57 4.66 1.72
N LYS A 59 -2.42 5.65 1.46
CA LYS A 59 -2.56 6.24 0.13
C LYS A 59 -1.46 7.27 -0.13
N ILE A 60 -0.90 7.28 -1.35
CA ILE A 60 -0.04 8.38 -1.80
C ILE A 60 -0.90 9.62 -2.05
N ASP A 61 -0.48 10.75 -1.48
CA ASP A 61 -1.12 12.05 -1.70
C ASP A 61 -0.99 12.43 -3.19
N MET A 62 -2.13 12.52 -3.87
CA MET A 62 -2.23 12.87 -5.30
C MET A 62 -2.99 14.18 -5.44
N LYS A 63 -2.54 15.01 -6.38
CA LYS A 63 -3.22 16.24 -6.77
C LYS A 63 -4.48 15.95 -7.59
N ASP A 64 -5.32 16.95 -7.80
CA ASP A 64 -6.58 16.83 -8.56
C ASP A 64 -6.37 16.31 -9.99
N ASN A 65 -5.22 16.62 -10.60
CA ASN A 65 -4.83 16.11 -11.92
C ASN A 65 -4.22 14.70 -11.90
N SER A 66 -4.39 13.95 -10.80
CA SER A 66 -3.83 12.62 -10.58
C SER A 66 -2.30 12.55 -10.62
N SER A 67 -1.59 13.67 -10.50
CA SER A 67 -0.13 13.69 -10.38
C SER A 67 0.31 13.61 -8.92
N PHE A 68 1.50 13.05 -8.70
CA PHE A 68 2.20 13.04 -7.42
C PHE A 68 3.67 13.34 -7.65
N THR A 69 4.37 13.78 -6.61
CA THR A 69 5.79 14.08 -6.64
C THR A 69 6.61 12.99 -5.96
N ARG A 70 7.93 13.01 -6.20
CA ARG A 70 8.89 12.25 -5.40
C ARG A 70 8.71 12.47 -3.90
N HIS A 71 8.37 13.70 -3.49
CA HIS A 71 8.23 14.05 -2.10
C HIS A 71 7.01 13.35 -1.48
N ASP A 72 5.87 13.34 -2.19
CA ASP A 72 4.64 12.69 -1.74
C ASP A 72 4.86 11.18 -1.53
N MET A 73 5.53 10.53 -2.48
CA MET A 73 5.89 9.12 -2.36
C MET A 73 6.87 8.86 -1.19
N ALA A 74 7.90 9.68 -1.04
CA ALA A 74 8.87 9.53 0.06
C ALA A 74 8.21 9.72 1.43
N LYS A 75 7.25 10.64 1.55
CA LYS A 75 6.45 10.86 2.76
C LYS A 75 5.63 9.61 3.11
N SER A 76 4.86 9.07 2.16
CA SER A 76 4.08 7.84 2.39
C SER A 76 4.96 6.64 2.74
N LEU A 77 6.12 6.50 2.10
CA LEU A 77 7.09 5.45 2.43
C LEU A 77 7.65 5.58 3.84
N ARG A 78 8.01 6.79 4.26
CA ARG A 78 8.50 7.03 5.62
C ARG A 78 7.44 6.69 6.65
N ILE A 79 6.19 7.12 6.43
CA ILE A 79 5.07 6.75 7.30
C ILE A 79 4.95 5.22 7.37
N ALA A 80 4.92 4.53 6.23
CA ALA A 80 4.78 3.07 6.18
C ALA A 80 5.90 2.29 6.90
N MET A 81 7.13 2.81 6.87
CA MET A 81 8.30 2.13 7.42
C MET A 81 8.59 2.52 8.88
N LEU A 82 8.25 3.75 9.28
CA LEU A 82 8.52 4.29 10.62
C LEU A 82 7.33 4.18 11.59
N LEU A 83 6.15 3.80 11.11
CA LEU A 83 5.08 3.33 11.99
C LEU A 83 5.54 1.99 12.62
N GLU A 84 6.35 2.10 13.68
CA GLU A 84 6.71 1.01 14.59
C GLU A 84 5.69 0.83 15.72
N GLU A 85 4.77 1.79 15.89
CA GLU A 85 3.79 1.78 16.96
C GLU A 85 2.38 1.59 16.40
N GLU A 86 1.72 0.56 16.92
CA GLU A 86 0.38 0.08 16.61
C GLU A 86 0.23 -0.87 15.42
N ASN A 87 0.34 -2.15 15.79
CA ASN A 87 -0.19 -3.42 15.27
C ASN A 87 -1.54 -3.42 14.49
N GLN A 88 -2.00 -2.31 13.92
CA GLN A 88 -3.29 -2.23 13.20
C GLN A 88 -3.16 -2.47 11.69
N LEU A 89 -2.02 -2.11 11.10
CA LEU A 89 -1.75 -2.26 9.65
C LEU A 89 -0.91 -3.49 9.30
N ARG A 90 -0.25 -4.09 10.29
CA ARG A 90 0.57 -5.30 10.17
C ARG A 90 -0.04 -6.34 11.12
N ALA A 91 -0.62 -7.39 10.56
CA ALA A 91 -1.24 -8.49 11.31
C ALA A 91 -0.23 -9.62 11.53
#